data_AF-A0AAN7B2M4-F1
#
_entry.id   AF-A0AAN7B2M4-F1
#
_cell.length_a   1.000
_cell.length_b   1.000
_cell.length_c   1.000
_cell.angle_alpha   90.00
_cell.angle_beta   90.00
_cell.angle_gamma   90.00
#
_symmetry.space_group_name_H-M   'P 1'
#
loop_
_entity.id
_entity.type
_entity.pdbx_description
1 polymer ?
#
loop_
_entity_poly.entity_id
_entity_poly.type
_entity_poly.pdbx_seq_one_letter_code
_entity_poly.pdbx_strand_id
1 'polypeptide(L)'
;MFNTRTLSLLLGGAALLATASPAPNPSTSPLADCALVDCASGLKCAIINNAAACVAPGSRQGPQCGYNPQNRCPAGETCCNPSCGICTKPGMGCIKLLCQPPKQPIITPRVPPTISPGGKCGNSICAANEYCCNDSCGYCRKANEPCTLELCATPKPPIVPPKPPQLGPKCGPNVCAAGETCCNESCGYCAKPGGKGCTKELCHLGPSCGRGTMRCAYGEECCNDSCGICTKPGMGCIMKFCPPAN
;
A
#
# COMPACT_ATOMS: atom_id res chain seq x y z
N MET A 1 -37.90 40.79 -56.73
CA MET A 1 -37.37 42.16 -56.94
C MET A 1 -35.86 42.07 -57.03
N PHE A 2 -35.31 42.57 -58.12
CA PHE A 2 -33.89 42.62 -58.49
C PHE A 2 -33.03 43.34 -57.43
N ASN A 3 -31.78 42.91 -57.19
CA ASN A 3 -30.66 43.51 -57.92
C ASN A 3 -29.33 42.75 -57.73
N THR A 4 -28.67 42.56 -58.86
CA THR A 4 -27.37 41.97 -59.18
C THR A 4 -26.20 42.93 -58.93
N ARG A 5 -24.99 42.40 -58.69
CA ARG A 5 -23.74 42.71 -59.44
C ARG A 5 -22.54 41.92 -58.87
N THR A 6 -22.06 40.86 -59.56
CA THR A 6 -20.86 40.80 -60.45
C THR A 6 -19.56 41.32 -59.84
N LEU A 7 -18.52 40.47 -59.74
CA LEU A 7 -17.30 40.56 -60.59
C LEU A 7 -16.33 39.39 -60.32
N SER A 8 -16.02 38.64 -61.38
CA SER A 8 -14.87 37.73 -61.48
C SER A 8 -13.62 38.52 -61.86
N LEU A 9 -12.47 38.21 -61.26
CA LEU A 9 -11.16 38.53 -61.86
C LEU A 9 -10.12 37.45 -61.55
N LEU A 10 -9.66 36.81 -62.63
CA LEU A 10 -8.47 35.99 -62.76
C LEU A 10 -7.24 36.89 -62.93
N LEU A 11 -6.22 36.73 -62.09
CA LEU A 11 -4.79 36.96 -62.43
C LEU A 11 -4.00 35.98 -61.55
N GLY A 12 -3.09 35.15 -62.04
CA GLY A 12 -2.07 35.43 -63.06
C GLY A 12 -0.74 35.36 -62.33
N GLY A 13 -0.01 34.25 -62.51
CA GLY A 13 1.16 33.90 -61.73
C GLY A 13 2.37 34.83 -61.94
N ALA A 14 3.26 34.82 -60.94
CA ALA A 14 4.64 35.25 -61.07
C ALA A 14 5.52 34.23 -60.32
N ALA A 15 6.23 33.40 -61.08
CA ALA A 15 7.30 32.55 -60.57
C ALA A 15 8.54 33.43 -60.33
N LEU A 16 8.94 33.60 -59.08
CA LEU A 16 10.21 34.18 -58.69
C LEU A 16 11.21 33.05 -58.41
N LEU A 17 12.15 32.89 -59.34
CA LEU A 17 13.35 32.06 -59.21
C LEU A 17 14.25 32.65 -58.10
N ALA A 18 14.35 31.96 -56.97
CA ALA A 18 15.36 32.24 -55.96
C ALA A 18 16.67 31.53 -56.34
N THR A 19 17.72 32.31 -56.61
CA THR A 19 19.09 31.83 -56.81
C THR A 19 19.66 31.36 -55.46
N ALA A 20 19.87 30.05 -55.33
CA ALA A 20 20.61 29.49 -54.21
C ALA A 20 22.09 29.85 -54.33
N SER A 21 22.61 30.63 -53.38
CA SER A 21 24.06 30.77 -53.18
C SER A 21 24.60 29.51 -52.49
N PRO A 22 25.79 29.01 -52.85
CA PRO A 22 26.40 27.91 -52.10
C PRO A 22 26.76 28.40 -50.70
N ALA A 23 26.20 27.76 -49.68
CA ALA A 23 26.59 27.98 -48.30
C ALA A 23 28.07 27.58 -48.13
N PRO A 24 28.90 28.40 -47.46
CA PRO A 24 30.20 27.93 -47.02
C PRO A 24 29.96 26.86 -45.93
N ASN A 25 30.48 25.66 -46.15
CA ASN A 25 30.73 24.73 -45.06
C ASN A 25 32.04 25.13 -44.38
N PRO A 26 32.00 25.57 -43.11
CA PRO A 26 33.07 25.26 -42.18
C PRO A 26 32.61 24.11 -41.29
N SER A 27 33.14 22.93 -41.62
CA SER A 27 33.37 21.89 -40.62
C SER A 27 34.32 22.45 -39.56
N THR A 28 33.74 22.88 -38.45
CA THR A 28 34.25 22.77 -37.07
C THR A 28 33.16 23.40 -36.21
N SER A 29 32.30 22.60 -35.61
CA SER A 29 31.42 23.11 -34.56
C SER A 29 32.33 23.80 -33.53
N PRO A 30 32.16 25.11 -33.24
CA PRO A 30 32.83 25.67 -32.09
C PRO A 30 32.32 24.84 -30.91
N LEU A 31 33.24 24.21 -30.19
CA LEU A 31 32.94 23.62 -28.88
C LEU A 31 32.15 24.70 -28.16
N ALA A 32 30.89 24.44 -27.81
CA ALA A 32 30.07 25.45 -27.17
C ALA A 32 30.75 25.78 -25.85
N ASP A 33 31.42 26.93 -25.82
CA ASP A 33 32.24 27.38 -24.72
C ASP A 33 31.64 28.66 -24.16
N CYS A 34 31.79 28.84 -22.85
CA CYS A 34 31.30 30.01 -22.14
C CYS A 34 32.11 31.28 -22.41
N ALA A 35 33.21 31.19 -23.17
CA ALA A 35 34.09 32.30 -23.49
C ALA A 35 33.40 33.48 -24.21
N LEU A 36 32.29 33.23 -24.93
CA LEU A 36 31.56 34.25 -25.71
C LEU A 36 30.11 34.47 -25.22
N VAL A 37 29.74 33.90 -24.07
CA VAL A 37 28.36 33.97 -23.56
C VAL A 37 28.27 34.98 -22.43
N ASP A 38 27.62 36.11 -22.70
CA ASP A 38 27.26 37.10 -21.69
C ASP A 38 25.92 36.74 -21.02
N CYS A 39 25.98 36.46 -19.72
CA CYS A 39 24.81 36.15 -18.92
C CYS A 39 24.31 37.38 -18.17
N ALA A 40 22.99 37.51 -18.04
CA ALA A 40 22.37 38.55 -17.23
C ALA A 40 22.85 38.49 -15.77
N SER A 41 22.80 39.63 -15.07
CA SER A 41 23.31 39.76 -13.69
C SER A 41 22.79 38.65 -12.77
N GLY A 42 23.71 37.99 -12.07
CA GLY A 42 23.42 36.89 -11.17
C GLY A 42 23.40 35.50 -11.81
N LEU A 43 23.46 35.38 -13.14
CA LEU A 43 23.59 34.10 -13.84
C LEU A 43 25.06 33.83 -14.20
N LYS A 44 25.43 32.54 -14.24
CA LYS A 44 26.76 32.09 -14.68
C LYS A 44 26.61 31.26 -15.95
N CYS A 45 27.54 31.37 -16.88
CA CYS A 45 27.58 30.45 -18.00
C CYS A 45 28.12 29.08 -17.54
N ALA A 46 27.48 28.01 -17.99
CA ALA A 46 27.93 26.65 -17.82
C ALA A 46 27.65 25.80 -19.07
N ILE A 47 28.40 24.73 -19.25
CA ILE A 47 28.19 23.78 -20.35
C ILE A 47 27.20 22.70 -19.93
N ILE A 48 26.06 22.63 -20.60
CA ILE A 48 24.98 21.65 -20.38
C ILE A 48 24.73 20.93 -21.71
N ASN A 49 24.85 19.60 -21.73
CA ASN A 49 24.67 18.79 -22.95
C ASN A 49 25.51 19.29 -24.15
N ASN A 50 26.78 19.63 -23.92
CA ASN A 50 27.69 20.22 -24.92
C ASN A 50 27.22 21.57 -25.50
N ALA A 51 26.33 22.29 -24.82
CA ALA A 51 25.90 23.64 -25.18
C ALA A 51 26.18 24.62 -24.03
N ALA A 52 26.65 25.83 -24.34
CA ALA A 52 26.82 26.89 -23.36
C ALA A 52 25.45 27.50 -23.00
N ALA A 53 25.15 27.60 -21.71
CA ALA A 53 23.88 28.10 -21.20
C ALA A 53 24.05 28.92 -19.92
N CYS A 54 23.26 29.98 -19.78
CA CYS A 54 23.21 30.82 -18.59
C CYS A 54 22.32 30.18 -17.52
N VAL A 55 22.88 29.99 -16.33
CA VAL A 55 22.22 29.25 -15.26
C VAL A 55 22.35 29.96 -13.93
N ALA A 56 21.38 29.73 -13.05
CA ALA A 56 21.43 30.24 -11.70
C ALA A 56 22.59 29.58 -10.92
N PRO A 57 23.25 30.31 -10.00
CA PRO A 57 24.29 29.74 -9.15
C PRO A 57 23.74 28.56 -8.34
N GLY A 58 24.43 27.42 -8.38
CA GLY A 58 24.01 26.21 -7.66
C GLY A 58 22.97 25.35 -8.40
N SER A 59 22.64 25.66 -9.66
CA SER A 59 21.78 24.79 -10.46
C SER A 59 22.42 23.41 -10.70
N ARG A 60 21.66 22.33 -10.48
CA ARG A 60 22.07 20.92 -10.63
C ARG A 60 21.91 20.43 -12.08
N GLN A 61 22.52 21.12 -13.03
CA GLN A 61 22.35 20.86 -14.47
C GLN A 61 23.57 20.21 -15.14
N GLY A 62 24.63 19.94 -14.36
CA GLY A 62 25.82 19.24 -14.83
C GLY A 62 25.61 17.72 -15.03
N PRO A 63 26.70 16.98 -15.29
CA PRO A 63 26.63 15.54 -15.45
C PRO A 63 26.10 14.84 -14.20
N GLN A 64 25.45 13.69 -14.39
CA GLN A 64 25.10 12.81 -13.27
C GLN A 64 26.37 12.31 -12.59
N CYS A 65 26.37 12.29 -11.26
CA CYS A 65 27.49 11.83 -10.46
C CYS A 65 26.99 11.06 -9.24
N GLY A 66 27.51 9.87 -8.97
CA GLY A 66 26.99 9.03 -7.87
C GLY A 66 25.97 7.99 -8.34
N TYR A 67 25.63 7.08 -7.43
CA TYR A 67 24.60 6.06 -7.63
C TYR A 67 23.16 6.63 -7.64
N ASN A 68 22.96 7.82 -7.07
CA ASN A 68 21.68 8.50 -7.06
C ASN A 68 21.45 9.22 -8.41
N PRO A 69 20.41 8.87 -9.20
CA PRO A 69 20.17 9.47 -10.51
C PRO A 69 19.75 10.95 -10.45
N GLN A 70 19.32 11.45 -9.30
CA GLN A 70 19.04 12.86 -9.06
C GLN A 70 20.30 13.66 -8.66
N ASN A 71 21.40 12.99 -8.31
CA ASN A 71 22.64 13.68 -7.97
C ASN A 71 23.37 14.10 -9.26
N ARG A 72 23.15 15.35 -9.65
CA ARG A 72 23.86 16.02 -10.74
C ARG A 72 24.84 17.03 -10.18
N CYS A 73 25.95 17.21 -10.88
CA CYS A 73 26.91 18.22 -10.50
C CYS A 73 26.34 19.63 -10.71
N PRO A 74 26.75 20.60 -9.87
CA PRO A 74 26.53 22.00 -10.14
C PRO A 74 27.00 22.36 -11.55
N ALA A 75 26.35 23.33 -12.15
CA ALA A 75 26.69 23.75 -13.48
C ALA A 75 28.15 24.26 -13.56
N GLY A 76 28.89 23.80 -14.56
CA GLY A 76 30.31 24.08 -14.74
C GLY A 76 31.26 23.16 -13.95
N GLU A 77 30.73 22.21 -13.17
CA GLU A 77 31.52 21.17 -12.51
C GLU A 77 31.45 19.83 -13.25
N THR A 78 32.45 18.97 -13.00
CA THR A 78 32.51 17.60 -13.52
C THR A 78 32.36 16.57 -12.40
N CYS A 79 31.89 15.37 -12.74
CA CYS A 79 31.85 14.27 -11.78
C CYS A 79 33.27 13.78 -11.50
N CYS A 80 33.75 14.04 -10.28
CA CYS A 80 35.05 13.57 -9.83
C CYS A 80 34.97 12.12 -9.35
N ASN A 81 34.00 11.81 -8.50
CA ASN A 81 33.86 10.48 -7.92
C ASN A 81 32.46 9.91 -8.19
N PRO A 82 32.32 9.06 -9.23
CA PRO A 82 31.05 8.43 -9.57
C PRO A 82 30.49 7.49 -8.52
N SER A 83 31.33 6.95 -7.62
CA SER A 83 30.86 6.10 -6.52
C SER A 83 30.30 6.94 -5.38
N CYS A 84 30.94 8.06 -5.07
CA CYS A 84 30.58 8.89 -3.93
C CYS A 84 29.68 10.09 -4.29
N GLY A 85 29.42 10.34 -5.57
CA GLY A 85 28.65 11.49 -6.02
C GLY A 85 29.35 12.84 -5.80
N ILE A 86 30.68 12.83 -5.75
CA ILE A 86 31.49 14.04 -5.50
C ILE A 86 31.79 14.74 -6.81
N CYS A 87 31.42 16.01 -6.87
CA CYS A 87 31.68 16.90 -7.99
C CYS A 87 32.91 17.77 -7.70
N THR A 88 33.61 18.20 -8.76
CA THR A 88 34.74 19.11 -8.64
C THR A 88 34.80 20.05 -9.84
N LYS A 89 35.52 21.16 -9.68
CA LYS A 89 35.79 22.07 -10.80
C LYS A 89 36.78 21.46 -11.77
N PRO A 90 36.71 21.80 -13.07
CA PRO A 90 37.72 21.40 -14.05
C PRO A 90 39.15 21.76 -13.57
N GLY A 91 40.10 20.84 -13.73
CA GLY A 91 41.50 21.04 -13.36
C GLY A 91 41.84 20.86 -11.87
N MET A 92 40.84 20.70 -10.99
CA MET A 92 41.08 20.42 -9.57
C MET A 92 41.36 18.94 -9.31
N GLY A 93 42.19 18.66 -8.31
CA GLY A 93 42.49 17.31 -7.85
C GLY A 93 41.23 16.53 -7.47
N CYS A 94 41.23 15.24 -7.76
CA CYS A 94 40.08 14.36 -7.56
C CYS A 94 40.45 13.12 -6.76
N ILE A 95 39.72 12.86 -5.67
CA ILE A 95 39.92 11.68 -4.81
C ILE A 95 39.00 10.56 -5.29
N LYS A 96 39.61 9.47 -5.77
CA LYS A 96 38.91 8.24 -6.18
C LYS A 96 38.73 7.29 -5.00
N LEU A 97 37.85 7.67 -4.07
CA LEU A 97 37.38 6.78 -3.02
C LEU A 97 36.29 5.84 -3.55
N LEU A 98 36.37 4.55 -3.23
CA LEU A 98 35.29 3.61 -3.50
C LEU A 98 34.23 3.71 -2.39
N CYS A 99 33.15 4.43 -2.66
CA CYS A 99 31.96 4.38 -1.81
C CYS A 99 31.12 3.16 -2.14
N GLN A 100 30.60 2.49 -1.11
CA GLN A 100 29.66 1.40 -1.30
C GLN A 100 28.38 1.94 -1.95
N PRO A 101 27.83 1.26 -2.97
CA PRO A 101 26.50 1.60 -3.45
C PRO A 101 25.50 1.45 -2.29
N PRO A 102 24.43 2.25 -2.26
CA PRO A 102 23.35 2.01 -1.32
C PRO A 102 22.92 0.55 -1.50
N LYS A 103 22.84 -0.19 -0.39
CA LYS A 103 22.42 -1.59 -0.39
C LYS A 103 21.01 -1.62 -0.98
N GLN A 104 20.91 -1.91 -2.27
CA GLN A 104 19.62 -1.96 -2.93
C GLN A 104 18.84 -3.08 -2.23
N PRO A 105 17.59 -2.83 -1.81
CA PRO A 105 16.72 -3.93 -1.46
C PRO A 105 16.67 -4.82 -2.70
N ILE A 106 17.04 -6.09 -2.55
CA ILE A 106 16.90 -7.07 -3.61
C ILE A 106 15.40 -7.30 -3.77
N ILE A 107 14.74 -6.44 -4.55
CA ILE A 107 13.34 -6.64 -4.96
C ILE A 107 13.39 -7.63 -6.11
N THR A 108 13.59 -8.90 -5.78
CA THR A 108 13.23 -9.97 -6.71
C THR A 108 11.72 -10.13 -6.62
N PRO A 109 10.95 -9.93 -7.69
CA PRO A 109 9.55 -10.32 -7.73
C PRO A 109 9.51 -11.85 -7.69
N ARG A 110 9.61 -12.42 -6.51
CA ARG A 110 9.44 -13.85 -6.31
C ARG A 110 7.93 -14.07 -6.22
N VAL A 111 7.39 -14.82 -7.18
CA VAL A 111 6.11 -15.50 -7.00
C VAL A 111 6.23 -16.25 -5.67
N PRO A 112 5.37 -15.97 -4.67
CA PRO A 112 5.56 -16.52 -3.34
C PRO A 112 5.61 -18.04 -3.42
N PRO A 113 6.66 -18.70 -2.88
CA PRO A 113 6.73 -20.15 -2.86
C PRO A 113 5.55 -20.66 -2.04
N THR A 114 4.65 -21.40 -2.70
CA THR A 114 3.61 -22.25 -2.11
C THR A 114 2.93 -21.68 -0.86
N ILE A 115 1.85 -20.95 -1.10
CA ILE A 115 0.89 -20.48 -0.11
C ILE A 115 0.38 -21.68 0.71
N SER A 116 0.93 -21.87 1.91
CA SER A 116 0.23 -22.59 2.97
C SER A 116 -0.34 -21.53 3.90
N PRO A 117 -1.64 -21.18 3.76
CA PRO A 117 -2.28 -20.22 4.62
C PRO A 117 -2.17 -20.69 6.08
N GLY A 118 -1.82 -19.78 7.01
CA GLY A 118 -1.72 -20.12 8.44
C GLY A 118 -0.42 -20.82 8.88
N GLY A 119 0.64 -20.80 8.05
CA GLY A 119 1.92 -21.46 8.34
C GLY A 119 2.89 -20.72 9.27
N LYS A 120 3.90 -21.43 9.77
CA LYS A 120 5.03 -20.86 10.53
C LYS A 120 5.88 -19.97 9.60
N CYS A 121 6.29 -18.80 10.10
CA CYS A 121 7.14 -17.85 9.41
C CYS A 121 8.21 -17.33 10.37
N GLY A 122 9.42 -17.91 10.31
CA GLY A 122 10.45 -17.63 11.31
C GLY A 122 9.97 -17.94 12.73
N ASN A 123 9.96 -16.89 13.57
CA ASN A 123 9.46 -16.91 14.95
C ASN A 123 7.98 -16.51 15.08
N SER A 124 7.30 -16.24 13.98
CA SER A 124 5.87 -15.88 13.93
C SER A 124 5.03 -17.04 13.38
N ILE A 125 3.73 -17.02 13.64
CA ILE A 125 2.73 -17.82 12.95
C ILE A 125 1.84 -16.84 12.18
N CYS A 126 1.68 -17.05 10.88
CA CYS A 126 0.86 -16.18 10.04
C CYS A 126 -0.64 -16.46 10.23
N ALA A 127 -1.48 -15.46 10.00
CA ALA A 127 -2.93 -15.66 10.02
C ALA A 127 -3.37 -16.59 8.87
N ALA A 128 -4.58 -17.14 8.97
CA ALA A 128 -5.14 -18.07 8.00
C ALA A 128 -5.28 -17.51 6.57
N ASN A 129 -5.15 -16.20 6.37
CA ASN A 129 -5.21 -15.52 5.06
C ASN A 129 -3.91 -14.78 4.70
N GLU A 130 -2.83 -15.08 5.42
CA GLU A 130 -1.51 -14.50 5.21
C GLU A 130 -0.52 -15.58 4.76
N TYR A 131 0.51 -15.15 4.03
CA TYR A 131 1.64 -15.99 3.64
C TYR A 131 2.93 -15.47 4.28
N CYS A 132 3.90 -16.37 4.46
CA CYS A 132 5.23 -15.99 4.95
C CYS A 132 5.99 -15.25 3.86
N CYS A 133 6.18 -13.95 4.04
CA CYS A 133 6.93 -13.11 3.12
C CYS A 133 8.44 -13.19 3.42
N ASN A 134 8.81 -13.09 4.69
CA ASN A 134 10.22 -13.14 5.09
C ASN A 134 10.37 -13.96 6.36
N ASP A 135 10.92 -15.16 6.22
CA ASP A 135 11.14 -16.12 7.31
C ASP A 135 12.22 -15.65 8.28
N SER A 136 13.30 -15.02 7.79
CA SER A 136 14.35 -14.43 8.61
C SER A 136 13.80 -13.37 9.59
N CYS A 137 12.75 -12.65 9.18
CA CYS A 137 12.14 -11.61 9.98
C CYS A 137 10.82 -12.03 10.66
N GLY A 138 10.27 -13.19 10.30
CA GLY A 138 8.92 -13.61 10.68
C GLY A 138 7.83 -12.65 10.23
N TYR A 139 7.96 -12.10 9.01
CA TYR A 139 6.97 -11.19 8.42
C TYR A 139 5.94 -11.92 7.56
N CYS A 140 4.69 -11.79 7.99
CA CYS A 140 3.51 -12.27 7.28
C CYS A 140 2.91 -11.14 6.44
N ARG A 141 2.39 -11.47 5.26
CA ARG A 141 1.74 -10.52 4.33
C ARG A 141 0.45 -11.10 3.81
N LYS A 142 -0.48 -10.23 3.41
CA LYS A 142 -1.68 -10.66 2.68
C LYS A 142 -1.31 -11.07 1.27
N ALA A 143 -2.10 -11.97 0.68
CA ALA A 143 -1.94 -12.38 -0.72
C ALA A 143 -1.84 -11.16 -1.65
N ASN A 144 -0.95 -11.25 -2.65
CA ASN A 144 -0.65 -10.22 -3.66
C ASN A 144 0.01 -8.93 -3.16
N GLU A 145 0.32 -8.81 -1.86
CA GLU A 145 1.18 -7.71 -1.42
C GLU A 145 2.66 -8.00 -1.75
N PRO A 146 3.44 -7.01 -2.21
CA PRO A 146 4.83 -7.21 -2.57
C PRO A 146 5.67 -7.59 -1.35
N CYS A 147 6.77 -8.31 -1.56
CA CYS A 147 7.61 -8.81 -0.48
C CYS A 147 9.07 -8.37 -0.67
N THR A 148 9.76 -8.08 0.43
CA THR A 148 11.20 -7.81 0.44
C THR A 148 11.93 -8.86 1.30
N LEU A 149 12.96 -9.48 0.71
CA LEU A 149 13.73 -10.57 1.33
C LEU A 149 14.99 -10.06 2.04
N GLU A 150 14.86 -8.99 2.82
CA GLU A 150 15.98 -8.47 3.59
C GLU A 150 16.32 -9.38 4.77
N LEU A 151 17.60 -9.67 4.98
CA LEU A 151 18.08 -10.34 6.19
C LEU A 151 17.94 -9.37 7.38
N CYS A 152 17.08 -9.71 8.34
CA CYS A 152 16.92 -8.90 9.53
C CYS A 152 18.11 -9.07 10.48
N ALA A 153 18.73 -7.96 10.89
CA ALA A 153 19.78 -7.96 11.91
C ALA A 153 19.26 -8.39 13.30
N THR A 154 17.96 -8.20 13.54
CA THR A 154 17.26 -8.67 14.73
C THR A 154 15.91 -9.27 14.33
N PRO A 155 15.65 -10.57 14.58
CA PRO A 155 14.35 -11.16 14.31
C PRO A 155 13.26 -10.46 15.15
N LYS A 156 12.05 -10.33 14.59
CA LYS A 156 10.89 -9.83 15.34
C LYS A 156 10.69 -10.69 16.59
N PRO A 157 10.43 -10.10 17.77
CA PRO A 157 10.04 -10.88 18.95
C PRO A 157 8.86 -11.79 18.59
N PRO A 158 8.85 -13.05 19.05
CA PRO A 158 7.74 -13.95 18.76
C PRO A 158 6.44 -13.26 19.19
N ILE A 159 5.50 -13.15 18.24
CA ILE A 159 4.13 -12.77 18.57
C ILE A 159 3.59 -13.97 19.33
N VAL A 160 3.62 -13.92 20.66
CA VAL A 160 2.94 -14.92 21.48
C VAL A 160 1.47 -14.81 21.10
N PRO A 161 0.85 -15.85 20.53
CA PRO A 161 -0.57 -15.79 20.23
C PRO A 161 -1.30 -15.40 21.51
N PRO A 162 -2.25 -14.45 21.46
CA PRO A 162 -3.01 -14.08 22.64
C PRO A 162 -3.55 -15.37 23.24
N LYS A 163 -3.23 -15.61 24.52
CA LYS A 163 -3.73 -16.76 25.28
C LYS A 163 -5.24 -16.86 24.98
N PRO A 164 -5.75 -18.02 24.54
CA PRO A 164 -7.16 -18.19 24.24
C PRO A 164 -7.99 -17.57 25.37
N PRO A 165 -9.06 -16.80 25.06
CA PRO A 165 -9.88 -16.20 26.10
C PRO A 165 -10.25 -17.30 27.09
N GLN A 166 -9.82 -17.16 28.35
CA GLN A 166 -10.11 -18.16 29.36
C GLN A 166 -11.62 -18.14 29.57
N LEU A 167 -12.31 -19.11 29.01
CA LEU A 167 -13.74 -19.28 29.24
C LEU A 167 -13.94 -19.60 30.72
N GLY A 168 -14.95 -18.99 31.33
CA GLY A 168 -15.41 -19.28 32.68
C GLY A 168 -16.18 -20.61 32.75
N PRO A 169 -16.83 -20.90 33.88
CA PRO A 169 -17.60 -22.13 34.05
C PRO A 169 -18.79 -22.20 33.07
N LYS A 170 -19.19 -23.42 32.72
CA LYS A 170 -20.48 -23.67 32.03
C LYS A 170 -21.63 -23.27 32.95
N CYS A 171 -22.62 -22.59 32.39
CA CYS A 171 -23.80 -22.11 33.12
C CYS A 171 -25.04 -22.35 32.26
N GLY A 172 -25.73 -23.48 32.46
CA GLY A 172 -26.87 -23.85 31.65
C GLY A 172 -26.56 -23.91 30.14
N PRO A 173 -27.29 -23.17 29.29
CA PRO A 173 -27.01 -23.08 27.86
C PRO A 173 -25.80 -22.18 27.51
N ASN A 174 -25.27 -21.42 28.47
CA ASN A 174 -24.19 -20.44 28.25
C ASN A 174 -22.86 -20.90 28.87
N VAL A 175 -21.77 -20.24 28.48
CA VAL A 175 -20.45 -20.35 29.14
C VAL A 175 -20.06 -18.96 29.61
N CYS A 176 -19.69 -18.82 30.88
CA CYS A 176 -19.41 -17.51 31.47
C CYS A 176 -18.10 -16.91 30.95
N ALA A 177 -17.95 -15.59 31.05
CA ALA A 177 -16.69 -14.94 30.72
C ALA A 177 -15.61 -15.26 31.77
N ALA A 178 -14.34 -14.99 31.43
CA ALA A 178 -13.21 -15.16 32.35
C ALA A 178 -13.47 -14.41 33.67
N GLY A 179 -13.41 -15.12 34.80
CA GLY A 179 -13.58 -14.53 36.13
C GLY A 179 -15.03 -14.30 36.57
N GLU A 180 -16.02 -14.68 35.77
CA GLU A 180 -17.42 -14.73 36.18
C GLU A 180 -17.79 -16.10 36.77
N THR A 181 -18.79 -16.13 37.65
CA THR A 181 -19.36 -17.37 38.19
C THR A 181 -20.74 -17.63 37.62
N CYS A 182 -21.11 -18.90 37.50
CA CYS A 182 -22.49 -19.24 37.18
C CYS A 182 -23.40 -18.82 38.34
N CYS A 183 -24.39 -18.00 38.02
CA CYS A 183 -25.30 -17.38 38.98
C CYS A 183 -26.65 -18.10 39.00
N ASN A 184 -27.12 -18.54 37.83
CA ASN A 184 -28.33 -19.34 37.68
C ASN A 184 -28.18 -20.33 36.51
N GLU A 185 -27.96 -21.60 36.83
CA GLU A 185 -27.76 -22.67 35.85
C GLU A 185 -28.98 -22.91 34.98
N SER A 186 -30.20 -22.71 35.50
CA SER A 186 -31.43 -22.93 34.71
C SER A 186 -31.59 -21.92 33.58
N CYS A 187 -31.01 -20.72 33.74
CA CYS A 187 -31.14 -19.61 32.81
C CYS A 187 -29.84 -19.29 32.05
N GLY A 188 -28.72 -19.84 32.50
CA GLY A 188 -27.39 -19.50 32.02
C GLY A 188 -26.96 -18.07 32.33
N TYR A 189 -27.39 -17.51 33.47
CA TYR A 189 -26.94 -16.20 33.92
C TYR A 189 -25.57 -16.30 34.59
N CYS A 190 -24.63 -15.52 34.11
CA CYS A 190 -23.30 -15.35 34.68
C CYS A 190 -23.23 -14.05 35.46
N ALA A 191 -22.55 -14.06 36.60
CA ALA A 191 -22.38 -12.88 37.44
C ALA A 191 -20.90 -12.66 37.77
N LYS A 192 -20.54 -11.37 37.86
CA LYS A 192 -19.23 -10.97 38.38
C LYS A 192 -19.15 -11.17 39.89
N PRO A 193 -17.98 -11.53 40.44
CA PRO A 193 -17.75 -11.54 41.87
C PRO A 193 -18.11 -10.18 42.50
N GLY A 194 -18.90 -10.17 43.57
CA GLY A 194 -19.31 -8.96 44.30
C GLY A 194 -20.50 -8.17 43.71
N GLY A 195 -21.18 -8.69 42.68
CA GLY A 195 -22.41 -8.09 42.15
C GLY A 195 -23.62 -8.22 43.10
N LYS A 196 -24.73 -7.52 42.78
CA LYS A 196 -26.01 -7.68 43.49
C LYS A 196 -26.44 -9.15 43.38
N GLY A 197 -26.78 -9.76 44.52
CA GLY A 197 -26.85 -11.21 44.70
C GLY A 197 -27.65 -11.99 43.65
N CYS A 198 -27.27 -13.26 43.48
CA CYS A 198 -27.89 -14.19 42.54
C CYS A 198 -29.26 -14.66 43.02
N THR A 199 -30.28 -14.57 42.18
CA THR A 199 -31.55 -15.26 42.40
C THR A 199 -31.52 -16.63 41.73
N LYS A 200 -31.76 -17.69 42.51
CA LYS A 200 -31.84 -19.08 42.03
C LYS A 200 -33.24 -19.44 41.54
N GLU A 201 -33.97 -18.47 41.00
CA GLU A 201 -35.32 -18.70 40.51
C GLU A 201 -35.27 -19.62 39.30
N LEU A 202 -36.16 -20.61 39.28
CA LEU A 202 -36.30 -21.49 38.12
C LEU A 202 -36.82 -20.66 36.95
N CYS A 203 -36.00 -20.47 35.91
CA CYS A 203 -36.51 -19.88 34.68
C CYS A 203 -37.58 -20.81 34.11
N HIS A 204 -38.83 -20.35 34.11
CA HIS A 204 -39.87 -21.00 33.32
C HIS A 204 -39.45 -20.85 31.85
N LEU A 205 -38.88 -21.91 31.28
CA LEU A 205 -38.63 -21.98 29.85
C LEU A 205 -39.95 -21.66 29.12
N GLY A 206 -39.84 -20.92 28.01
CA GLY A 206 -40.98 -20.56 27.18
C GLY A 206 -41.74 -21.78 26.64
N PRO A 207 -42.75 -21.58 25.79
CA PRO A 207 -43.50 -22.69 25.20
C PRO A 207 -42.57 -23.64 24.45
N SER A 208 -42.99 -24.90 24.35
CA SER A 208 -42.35 -25.89 23.47
C SER A 208 -42.41 -25.40 22.02
N CYS A 209 -41.35 -25.64 21.26
CA CYS A 209 -41.21 -25.24 19.86
C CYS A 209 -40.39 -26.28 19.09
N GLY A 210 -40.41 -26.22 17.76
CA GLY A 210 -39.62 -27.15 16.94
C GLY A 210 -40.20 -28.55 16.94
N ARG A 211 -41.54 -28.70 16.89
CA ARG A 211 -42.24 -29.98 17.08
C ARG A 211 -41.92 -30.61 18.44
N GLY A 212 -41.77 -29.75 19.46
CA GLY A 212 -41.46 -30.15 20.84
C GLY A 212 -40.01 -30.55 21.09
N THR A 213 -39.09 -30.37 20.14
CA THR A 213 -37.67 -30.71 20.31
C THR A 213 -36.87 -29.66 21.07
N MET A 214 -37.42 -28.45 21.23
CA MET A 214 -36.82 -27.38 22.03
C MET A 214 -37.88 -26.57 22.78
N ARG A 215 -37.44 -25.68 23.68
CA ARG A 215 -38.28 -24.68 24.33
C ARG A 215 -37.71 -23.30 24.09
N CYS A 216 -38.59 -22.31 23.89
CA CYS A 216 -38.16 -20.94 23.70
C CYS A 216 -37.53 -20.33 24.94
N ALA A 217 -36.72 -19.29 24.77
CA ALA A 217 -36.15 -18.58 25.90
C ALA A 217 -37.24 -17.93 26.76
N TYR A 218 -36.91 -17.54 27.98
CA TYR A 218 -37.85 -16.85 28.86
C TYR A 218 -38.35 -15.57 28.20
N GLY A 219 -39.68 -15.39 28.19
CA GLY A 219 -40.34 -14.23 27.59
C GLY A 219 -40.43 -14.27 26.05
N GLU A 220 -40.03 -15.38 25.41
CA GLU A 220 -40.26 -15.62 23.99
C GLU A 220 -41.46 -16.52 23.75
N GLU A 221 -42.05 -16.42 22.56
CA GLU A 221 -43.11 -17.28 22.04
C GLU A 221 -42.60 -18.14 20.88
N CYS A 222 -43.18 -19.32 20.70
CA CYS A 222 -42.87 -20.15 19.55
C CYS A 222 -43.49 -19.51 18.30
N CYS A 223 -42.65 -18.93 17.46
CA CYS A 223 -43.07 -18.28 16.24
C CYS A 223 -43.29 -19.30 15.12
N ASN A 224 -42.36 -20.24 14.94
CA ASN A 224 -42.50 -21.29 13.93
C ASN A 224 -42.15 -22.66 14.51
N ASP A 225 -43.20 -23.43 14.83
CA ASP A 225 -43.04 -24.76 15.41
C ASP A 225 -42.41 -25.76 14.44
N SER A 226 -42.60 -25.62 13.13
CA SER A 226 -41.97 -26.52 12.16
C SER A 226 -40.44 -26.38 12.15
N CYS A 227 -39.96 -25.16 12.33
CA CYS A 227 -38.54 -24.79 12.22
C CYS A 227 -37.85 -24.57 13.58
N GLY A 228 -38.56 -24.61 14.71
CA GLY A 228 -37.99 -24.31 16.02
C GLY A 228 -37.56 -22.84 16.17
N ILE A 229 -38.30 -21.92 15.56
CA ILE A 229 -37.97 -20.48 15.63
C ILE A 229 -38.80 -19.85 16.74
N CYS A 230 -38.09 -19.28 17.71
CA CYS A 230 -38.67 -18.48 18.79
C CYS A 230 -38.53 -17.00 18.47
N THR A 231 -39.47 -16.19 18.96
CA THR A 231 -39.44 -14.73 18.80
C THR A 231 -39.96 -14.03 20.04
N LYS A 232 -39.77 -12.72 20.13
CA LYS A 232 -40.39 -11.91 21.18
C LYS A 232 -41.87 -11.64 20.86
N PRO A 233 -42.74 -11.53 21.88
CA PRO A 233 -44.13 -11.16 21.70
C PRO A 233 -44.32 -9.93 20.83
N GLY A 234 -45.17 -10.04 19.82
CA GLY A 234 -45.52 -8.94 18.91
C GLY A 234 -44.52 -8.67 17.78
N MET A 235 -43.44 -9.45 17.68
CA MET A 235 -42.54 -9.41 16.52
C MET A 235 -43.13 -10.24 15.38
N GLY A 236 -43.05 -9.69 14.15
CA GLY A 236 -43.50 -10.40 12.95
C GLY A 236 -42.78 -11.74 12.78
N CYS A 237 -43.55 -12.78 12.44
CA CYS A 237 -43.05 -14.13 12.26
C CYS A 237 -43.26 -14.61 10.83
N ILE A 238 -42.24 -15.25 10.24
CA ILE A 238 -42.36 -15.90 8.94
C ILE A 238 -42.71 -17.37 9.15
N MET A 239 -43.96 -17.72 8.81
CA MET A 239 -44.43 -19.10 8.82
C MET A 239 -43.92 -19.82 7.57
N LYS A 240 -42.97 -20.74 7.77
CA LYS A 240 -42.44 -21.62 6.73
C LYS A 240 -42.38 -23.05 7.24
N PHE A 241 -42.67 -24.01 6.38
CA PHE A 241 -42.44 -25.41 6.70
C PHE A 241 -40.96 -25.76 6.58
N CYS A 242 -40.40 -26.35 7.64
CA CYS A 242 -39.07 -26.96 7.65
C CYS A 242 -39.21 -28.48 7.70
N PRO A 243 -38.51 -29.22 6.81
CA PRO A 243 -38.47 -30.67 6.89
C PRO A 243 -37.86 -31.12 8.23
N PRO A 244 -38.15 -32.35 8.70
CA PRO A 244 -37.44 -32.93 9.84
C PRO A 244 -35.92 -32.93 9.60
N ALA A 245 -35.15 -32.66 10.66
CA ALA A 245 -33.70 -32.83 10.61
C ALA A 245 -33.40 -34.32 10.45
N ASN A 246 -32.66 -34.67 9.39
CA ASN A 246 -32.13 -36.03 9.19
C ASN A 246 -30.98 -36.32 10.15
#